data_AF-A0A4W5RWD9-F1
#
_entry.id   AF-A0A4W5RWD9-F1
#
_cell.length_a   1.000
_cell.length_b   1.000
_cell.length_c   1.000
_cell.angle_alpha   90.00
_cell.angle_beta   90.00
_cell.angle_gamma   90.00
#
_symmetry.space_group_name_H-M   'P 1'
#
loop_
_entity.id
_entity.type
_entity.pdbx_description
1 polymer ?
#
loop_
_entity_poly.entity_id
_entity_poly.type
_entity_poly.pdbx_seq_one_letter_code
_entity_poly.pdbx_strand_id
1 'polypeptide(L)' 'MDPFDTMSPRKVLERVSTLLGCSQTTNEVAKYLDSHNELKHLREQFLLPKVAELPPCK' A
#
# COMPACT_ATOMS: atom_id res chain seq x y z
N MET A 1 9.48 -15.70 -6.41
CA MET A 1 8.28 -16.19 -5.71
C MET A 1 7.95 -15.14 -4.69
N ASP A 2 6.86 -14.42 -4.88
CA ASP A 2 6.43 -13.38 -3.93
C ASP A 2 6.03 -14.08 -2.62
N PRO A 3 6.53 -13.64 -1.46
CA PRO A 3 6.19 -14.23 -0.15
C PRO A 3 4.69 -14.19 0.19
N PHE A 4 3.87 -13.50 -0.61
CA PHE A 4 2.43 -13.34 -0.46
C PHE A 4 1.61 -14.04 -1.55
N ASP A 5 2.22 -14.66 -2.57
CA ASP A 5 1.54 -15.22 -3.76
C ASP A 5 0.39 -16.20 -3.46
N THR A 6 0.40 -16.85 -2.30
CA THR A 6 -0.62 -17.83 -1.88
C THR A 6 -1.45 -17.40 -0.67
N MET A 7 -1.26 -16.17 -0.18
CA MET A 7 -1.93 -15.67 1.02
C MET A 7 -3.15 -14.81 0.65
N SER A 8 -4.21 -14.89 1.45
CA SER A 8 -5.30 -13.94 1.32
C SER A 8 -4.85 -12.54 1.77
N PRO A 9 -5.41 -11.44 1.21
CA PRO A 9 -5.01 -10.08 1.59
C PRO A 9 -5.09 -9.82 3.10
N ARG A 10 -6.09 -10.40 3.78
CA ARG A 10 -6.20 -10.33 5.24
C ARG A 10 -5.01 -10.98 5.95
N LYS A 11 -4.59 -12.16 5.52
CA LYS A 11 -3.42 -12.84 6.10
C LYS A 11 -2.12 -12.11 5.83
N VAL A 12 -2.01 -11.43 4.68
CA VAL A 12 -0.87 -10.56 4.37
C VAL A 12 -0.81 -9.40 5.36
N LEU A 13 -1.93 -8.70 5.57
CA LEU A 13 -2.00 -7.60 6.54
C LEU A 13 -1.69 -8.05 7.97
N GLU A 14 -2.25 -9.20 8.41
CA GLU A 14 -1.92 -9.82 9.70
C GLU A 14 -0.41 -10.05 9.82
N ARG A 15 0.20 -10.72 8.83
CA ARG A 15 1.64 -11.01 8.82
C ARG A 15 2.51 -9.76 8.85
N VAL A 16 2.19 -8.75 8.04
CA VAL A 16 2.95 -7.49 7.98
C VAL A 16 2.81 -6.71 9.29
N SER A 17 1.59 -6.64 9.85
CA SER A 17 1.36 -5.97 11.14
C SER A 17 2.13 -6.65 12.28
N THR A 18 2.17 -7.99 12.31
CA THR A 18 2.96 -8.76 13.27
C THR A 18 4.47 -8.55 13.08
N LEU A 19 4.95 -8.51 11.84
CA LEU A 19 6.36 -8.24 11.52
C LEU A 19 6.80 -6.85 12.01
N LEU A 20 5.92 -5.85 11.88
CA LEU A 20 6.17 -4.47 12.27
C LEU A 20 5.85 -4.19 13.74
N GLY A 21 5.22 -5.14 14.45
CA GLY A 21 4.76 -4.94 15.84
C GLY A 21 3.70 -3.86 16.00
N CYS A 22 2.88 -3.61 14.97
CA CYS A 22 1.85 -2.57 14.95
C CYS A 22 0.45 -3.13 14.67
N SER A 23 -0.56 -2.27 14.67
CA SER A 23 -1.92 -2.65 14.27
C SER A 23 -2.02 -2.75 12.74
N GLN A 24 -2.91 -3.61 12.24
CA GLN A 24 -3.18 -3.76 10.80
C GLN A 24 -3.64 -2.46 10.11
N THR A 25 -4.24 -1.56 10.88
CA THR A 25 -4.80 -0.29 10.37
C THR A 25 -3.82 0.88 10.46
N THR A 26 -2.61 0.67 10.95
CA THR A 26 -1.63 1.75 11.09
C THR A 26 -0.96 2.08 9.76
N ASN A 27 -0.53 3.33 9.59
CA ASN A 27 0.04 3.85 8.35
C ASN A 27 1.34 3.13 7.94
N GLU A 28 2.05 2.57 8.92
CA GLU A 28 3.29 1.81 8.76
C GLU A 28 3.10 0.56 7.91
N VAL A 29 1.96 -0.13 8.05
CA VAL A 29 1.62 -1.30 7.23
C VAL A 29 1.49 -0.90 5.77
N ALA A 30 0.77 0.19 5.49
CA ALA A 30 0.61 0.70 4.12
C ALA A 30 1.96 1.13 3.52
N LYS A 31 2.79 1.87 4.29
CA LYS A 31 4.13 2.28 3.85
C LYS A 31 5.04 1.09 3.55
N TYR A 32 4.97 0.04 4.34
CA TYR A 32 5.74 -1.18 4.12
C TYR A 32 5.31 -1.88 2.82
N LEU A 33 4.01 -2.00 2.59
CA LEU A 33 3.49 -2.59 1.35
C LEU A 33 3.89 -1.75 0.13
N ASP A 34 3.82 -0.42 0.23
CA ASP A 34 4.25 0.49 -0.84
C ASP A 34 5.75 0.40 -1.12
N SER A 35 6.61 0.15 -0.13
CA SER A 35 8.05 0.03 -0.34
C SER A 35 8.48 -1.32 -0.93
N HIS A 36 7.70 -2.38 -0.71
CA HIS A 36 7.93 -3.72 -1.25
C HIS A 36 7.17 -3.97 -2.57
N ASN A 37 6.43 -2.98 -3.07
CA ASN A 37 5.74 -3.06 -4.35
C ASN A 37 6.72 -2.83 -5.51
N GLU A 38 7.08 -3.91 -6.20
CA GLU A 38 7.96 -3.86 -7.38
C GLU A 38 7.38 -3.00 -8.52
N LEU A 39 6.05 -2.88 -8.59
CA LEU A 39 5.33 -2.10 -9.59
C LEU A 39 5.19 -0.62 -9.23
N LYS A 40 5.74 -0.17 -8.09
CA LYS A 40 5.62 1.23 -7.63
C LYS A 40 6.05 2.25 -8.69
N HIS A 41 7.11 1.93 -9.45
CA HIS A 41 7.66 2.78 -10.49
C HIS A 41 6.65 3.08 -11.62
N LEU A 42 5.67 2.21 -11.86
CA LEU A 42 4.62 2.46 -12.86
C LEU A 42 3.79 3.69 -12.52
N ARG A 43 3.66 4.06 -11.24
CA ARG A 43 2.91 5.25 -10.81
C ARG A 43 3.44 6.54 -11.46
N GLU A 44 4.73 6.59 -11.75
CA GLU A 44 5.39 7.74 -12.38
C GLU A 44 5.05 7.86 -13.88
N GLN A 45 4.51 6.80 -14.48
CA GLN A 45 4.12 6.77 -15.90
C GLN A 45 2.71 7.37 -16.14
N PHE A 46 2.00 7.79 -15.08
CA PHE A 46 0.66 8.36 -15.17
C PHE A 46 0.63 9.81 -14.70
N LEU A 47 -0.16 10.64 -15.37
CA LEU A 47 -0.51 11.97 -14.88
C LEU A 47 -1.57 11.83 -13.79
N LEU A 48 -1.14 11.94 -12.54
CA LEU A 48 -2.04 11.91 -11.39
C LEU A 48 -2.53 13.33 -11.07
N PRO A 49 -3.86 13.54 -10.99
CA PRO A 49 -4.41 14.84 -10.62
C PRO A 49 -3.91 15.29 -9.24
N LYS A 50 -3.55 16.56 -9.13
CA LYS A 50 -3.24 17.18 -7.84
C LYS A 50 -4.54 17.54 -7.13
N VAL A 51 -4.50 17.67 -5.80
CA VAL A 51 -5.67 18.09 -5.00
C VAL A 51 -6.24 19.42 -5.50
N ALA A 52 -5.40 20.35 -5.96
CA ALA A 52 -5.82 21.63 -6.50
C ALA A 52 -6.60 21.53 -7.84
N GLU A 53 -6.51 20.39 -8.54
CA GLU A 53 -7.21 20.11 -9.79
C GLU A 53 -8.52 19.35 -9.55
N LEU A 54 -8.79 18.92 -8.31
CA LEU A 54 -10.04 18.26 -7.95
C LEU A 54 -11.16 19.30 -7.84
N PRO A 55 -12.38 18.97 -8.29
CA PRO A 55 -13.53 19.83 -8.05
C PRO A 55 -13.76 19.99 -6.54
N PRO A 56 -14.25 21.15 -6.08
CA PRO A 56 -14.57 21.34 -4.67
C PRO A 56 -15.61 20.31 -4.23
N CYS A 57 -15.33 19.63 -3.12
CA CYS A 57 -16.29 18.74 -2.48
C CYS A 57 -17.52 19.56 -2.05
N LYS A 58 -18.71 19.07 -2.41
CA LYS A 58 -19.99 19.60 -1.93
C LYS A 58 -20.28 19.13 -0.51
#